data_AF-A0A2P4X8W1-F1
#
_entry.id   AF-A0A2P4X8W1-F1
#
_cell.length_a   1.000
_cell.length_b   1.000
_cell.length_c   1.000
_cell.angle_alpha   90.00
_cell.angle_beta   90.00
_cell.angle_gamma   90.00
#
_symmetry.space_group_name_H-M   'P 1'
#
loop_
_entity.id
_entity.type
_entity.pdbx_description
1 polymer ?
#
loop_
_entity_poly.entity_id
_entity_poly.type
_entity_poly.pdbx_seq_one_letter_code
_entity_poly.pdbx_strand_id
1 'polypeptide(L)'
;MPKDETLPGLGHRHDWEACVVWLDSLDSQNIVALSASAHSGYNVYYPPSSSYFDGDSAKIEYSSSYIVIDHSLSATSTAGETQDLIMWDQLTDAARTALEDTDFGDANVPFKEANFETKLGNAYYA
;
A
#
# COMPACT_ATOMS: atom_id res chain seq x y z
N MET A 1 -4.67 5.54 -7.14
CA MET A 1 -4.53 6.38 -8.35
C MET A 1 -5.84 7.11 -8.71
N PRO A 2 -5.92 7.98 -9.74
CA PRO A 2 -7.19 8.67 -10.09
C PRO A 2 -8.35 7.74 -10.53
N LYS A 3 -8.02 6.56 -11.07
CA LYS A 3 -8.95 5.49 -11.45
C LYS A 3 -8.24 4.14 -11.35
N ASP A 4 -9.02 3.08 -11.14
CA ASP A 4 -8.63 1.69 -11.38
C ASP A 4 -9.43 1.20 -12.60
N GLU A 5 -8.77 0.95 -13.73
CA GLU A 5 -9.47 0.50 -14.94
C GLU A 5 -8.50 -0.27 -15.83
N THR A 6 -8.69 -1.58 -15.95
CA THR A 6 -7.84 -2.46 -16.76
C THR A 6 -8.41 -2.73 -18.15
N LEU A 7 -9.74 -2.65 -18.28
CA LEU A 7 -10.45 -2.76 -19.56
C LEU A 7 -11.42 -1.58 -19.71
N PRO A 8 -11.63 -1.05 -20.93
CA PRO A 8 -12.50 0.11 -21.14
C PRO A 8 -13.89 -0.09 -20.55
N GLY A 9 -14.26 0.75 -19.57
CA GLY A 9 -15.54 0.73 -18.89
C GLY A 9 -15.70 -0.36 -17.81
N LEU A 10 -14.65 -1.13 -17.51
CA LEU A 10 -14.63 -2.15 -16.45
C LEU A 10 -13.55 -1.79 -15.43
N GLY A 11 -13.99 -1.09 -14.39
CA GLY A 11 -13.16 -0.55 -13.31
C GLY A 11 -13.95 0.47 -12.48
N HIS A 12 -13.26 1.21 -11.63
CA HIS A 12 -13.83 2.22 -10.75
C HIS A 12 -13.04 3.53 -10.72
N ARG A 13 -13.74 4.60 -10.32
CA ARG A 13 -13.10 5.88 -10.03
C ARG A 13 -12.35 5.77 -8.71
N HIS A 14 -11.18 6.40 -8.64
CA HIS A 14 -10.26 6.35 -7.52
C HIS A 14 -9.68 4.96 -7.29
N ASP A 15 -8.55 4.97 -6.61
CA ASP A 15 -7.82 3.77 -6.23
C ASP A 15 -6.88 4.15 -5.07
N TRP A 16 -6.76 3.26 -4.10
CA TRP A 16 -5.94 3.45 -2.91
C TRP A 16 -5.27 2.13 -2.56
N GLU A 17 -3.96 2.11 -2.77
CA GLU A 17 -3.09 0.98 -2.46
C GLU A 17 -2.07 1.38 -1.38
N ALA A 18 -1.59 0.42 -0.61
CA ALA A 18 -0.58 0.63 0.41
C ALA A 18 0.30 -0.60 0.64
N CYS A 19 1.55 -0.37 1.01
CA CYS A 19 2.41 -1.40 1.57
C CYS A 19 2.75 -1.10 3.03
N VAL A 20 3.07 -2.14 3.79
CA VAL A 20 3.53 -2.07 5.18
C VAL A 20 4.91 -2.72 5.25
N VAL A 21 5.91 -1.93 5.66
CA VAL A 21 7.25 -2.41 5.96
C VAL A 21 7.32 -2.65 7.47
N TRP A 22 7.58 -3.89 7.87
CA TRP A 22 7.65 -4.25 9.28
C TRP A 22 9.09 -4.30 9.74
N LEU A 23 9.39 -3.58 10.82
CA LEU A 23 10.70 -3.58 11.46
C LEU A 23 10.66 -4.42 12.74
N ASP A 24 11.75 -5.08 13.08
CA ASP A 24 11.86 -5.84 14.35
C ASP A 24 11.73 -4.93 15.59
N SER A 25 12.34 -3.76 15.54
CA SER A 25 12.30 -2.74 16.57
C SER A 25 12.74 -1.38 16.01
N LEU A 26 12.52 -0.32 16.79
CA LEU A 26 13.01 1.02 16.47
C LEU A 26 14.52 1.19 16.68
N ASP A 27 15.16 0.28 17.43
CA ASP A 27 16.59 0.34 17.74
C ASP A 27 17.43 -0.31 16.64
N SER A 28 17.07 -1.53 16.26
CA SER A 28 17.79 -2.31 15.24
C SER A 28 17.29 -2.05 13.82
N GLN A 29 16.01 -1.71 13.66
CA GLN A 29 15.39 -1.29 12.39
C GLN A 29 15.59 -2.32 11.26
N ASN A 30 15.69 -3.60 11.59
CA ASN A 30 15.81 -4.64 10.58
C ASN A 30 14.44 -4.88 9.96
N ILE A 31 14.35 -4.85 8.63
CA ILE A 31 13.13 -5.23 7.92
C ILE A 31 12.89 -6.72 8.11
N VAL A 32 11.81 -7.08 8.80
CA VAL A 32 11.43 -8.47 9.08
C VAL A 32 10.35 -8.98 8.14
N ALA A 33 9.46 -8.12 7.66
CA ALA A 33 8.40 -8.48 6.74
C ALA A 33 8.03 -7.32 5.82
N LEU A 34 7.44 -7.65 4.68
CA LEU A 34 6.80 -6.71 3.78
C LEU A 34 5.38 -7.20 3.49
N SER A 35 4.40 -6.31 3.52
CA SER A 35 3.03 -6.62 3.14
C SER A 35 2.56 -5.63 2.07
N ALA A 36 1.99 -6.10 0.97
CA ALA A 36 1.53 -5.26 -0.14
C ALA A 36 0.03 -5.50 -0.38
N SER A 37 -0.77 -4.44 -0.48
CA SER A 37 -2.23 -4.57 -0.64
C SER A 37 -2.58 -5.28 -1.94
N ALA A 38 -3.55 -6.18 -1.87
CA ALA A 38 -4.13 -6.83 -3.03
C ALA A 38 -5.65 -6.95 -2.81
N HIS A 39 -6.38 -6.02 -3.41
CA HIS A 39 -7.82 -5.87 -3.24
C HIS A 39 -8.19 -5.73 -1.74
N SER A 40 -9.00 -6.65 -1.21
CA SER A 40 -9.44 -6.62 0.19
C SER A 40 -8.39 -7.14 1.20
N GLY A 41 -7.25 -7.67 0.73
CA GLY A 41 -6.24 -8.30 1.57
C GLY A 41 -4.82 -7.78 1.35
N TYR A 42 -3.84 -8.55 1.82
CA TYR A 42 -2.42 -8.28 1.66
C TYR A 42 -1.66 -9.53 1.21
N ASN A 43 -0.76 -9.34 0.25
CA ASN A 43 0.32 -10.27 -0.02
C ASN A 43 1.38 -10.08 1.07
N VAL A 44 1.61 -11.09 1.91
CA VAL A 44 2.58 -11.04 3.02
C VAL A 44 3.86 -11.79 2.64
N TYR A 45 5.01 -11.14 2.83
CA TYR A 45 6.35 -11.67 2.55
C TYR A 45 7.15 -11.72 3.86
N TYR A 46 7.22 -12.91 4.46
CA TYR A 46 7.90 -13.14 5.75
C TYR A 46 8.66 -14.50 5.77
N PRO A 47 10.00 -14.50 5.93
CA PRO A 47 10.89 -13.36 5.71
C PRO A 47 10.86 -12.92 4.23
N PRO A 48 11.02 -11.63 3.93
CA PRO A 48 10.96 -11.17 2.55
C PRO A 48 12.26 -11.49 1.80
N SER A 49 12.17 -11.72 0.49
CA SER A 49 13.37 -11.91 -0.34
C SER A 49 14.19 -10.62 -0.38
N SER A 50 15.52 -10.71 -0.25
CA SER A 50 16.41 -9.57 -0.43
C SER A 50 16.31 -8.94 -1.81
N SER A 51 15.88 -9.71 -2.82
CA SER A 51 15.64 -9.19 -4.17
C SER A 51 14.52 -8.16 -4.23
N TYR A 52 13.65 -8.08 -3.21
CA TYR A 52 12.58 -7.08 -3.11
C TYR A 52 13.04 -5.74 -2.55
N PHE A 53 14.33 -5.56 -2.27
CA PHE A 53 14.86 -4.32 -1.72
C PHE A 53 16.01 -3.77 -2.55
N ASP A 54 16.18 -2.45 -2.49
CA ASP A 54 17.41 -1.74 -2.85
C ASP A 54 17.88 -0.97 -1.60
N GLY A 55 18.88 -1.51 -0.90
CA GLY A 55 19.16 -1.10 0.48
C GLY A 55 17.94 -1.34 1.38
N ASP A 56 17.47 -0.28 2.04
CA ASP A 56 16.28 -0.31 2.91
C ASP A 56 14.99 0.07 2.16
N SER A 57 15.05 0.26 0.84
CA SER A 57 13.90 0.65 0.03
C SER A 57 13.19 -0.59 -0.53
N ALA A 58 11.96 -0.84 -0.09
CA ALA A 58 11.11 -1.89 -0.67
C ALA A 58 10.74 -1.56 -2.12
N LYS A 59 10.85 -2.55 -3.01
CA LYS A 59 10.45 -2.46 -4.42
C LYS A 59 9.07 -3.06 -4.59
N ILE A 60 8.13 -2.20 -4.97
CA ILE A 60 6.71 -2.52 -5.11
C ILE A 60 6.30 -2.33 -6.57
N GLU A 61 5.60 -3.31 -7.11
CA GLU A 61 4.95 -3.21 -8.41
C GLU A 61 3.45 -2.94 -8.22
N TYR A 62 2.95 -1.91 -8.90
CA TYR A 62 1.52 -1.69 -9.10
C TYR A 62 1.14 -2.28 -10.46
N SER A 63 0.38 -3.37 -10.45
CA SER A 63 0.04 -4.09 -11.67
C SER A 63 -1.37 -4.69 -11.62
N SER A 64 -1.83 -5.11 -12.79
CA SER A 64 -3.07 -5.84 -12.99
C SER A 64 -2.83 -7.01 -13.92
N SER A 65 -3.79 -7.93 -14.03
CA SER A 65 -3.72 -9.05 -14.98
C SER A 65 -5.01 -9.18 -15.75
N TYR A 66 -4.99 -9.81 -16.92
CA TYR A 66 -6.21 -9.98 -17.73
C TYR A 66 -7.33 -10.77 -17.01
N ILE A 67 -6.99 -11.52 -15.96
CA ILE A 67 -7.94 -12.32 -15.16
C ILE A 67 -8.44 -11.54 -13.94
N VAL A 68 -7.68 -10.53 -13.48
CA VAL A 68 -7.96 -9.74 -12.29
C VAL A 68 -8.14 -8.28 -12.72
N ILE A 69 -9.40 -7.84 -12.73
CA ILE A 69 -9.85 -6.62 -13.42
C ILE A 69 -9.40 -5.33 -12.69
N ASP A 70 -9.00 -5.44 -11.42
CA ASP A 70 -8.54 -4.31 -10.62
C ASP A 70 -7.03 -4.41 -10.39
N HIS A 71 -6.38 -3.29 -10.08
CA HIS A 71 -4.96 -3.26 -9.76
C HIS A 71 -4.70 -3.79 -8.34
N SER A 72 -3.45 -4.14 -8.09
CA SER A 72 -2.95 -4.53 -6.77
C SER A 72 -1.45 -4.22 -6.68
N LEU A 73 -0.92 -4.31 -5.46
CA LEU A 73 0.50 -4.27 -5.20
C LEU A 73 1.09 -5.66 -4.99
N SER A 74 2.33 -5.81 -5.45
CA SER A 74 3.17 -6.96 -5.13
C SER A 74 4.62 -6.55 -4.91
N ALA A 75 5.38 -7.34 -4.16
CA ALA A 75 6.82 -7.16 -4.08
C ALA A 75 7.48 -7.61 -5.39
N THR A 76 8.47 -6.85 -5.87
CA THR A 76 9.11 -7.10 -7.17
C THR A 76 10.63 -6.99 -7.10
N SER A 77 11.32 -7.68 -8.01
CA SER A 77 12.77 -7.51 -8.19
C SER A 77 13.12 -6.31 -9.07
N THR A 78 12.15 -5.78 -9.82
CA THR A 78 12.34 -4.68 -10.76
C THR A 78 12.49 -3.35 -10.03
N ALA A 79 13.46 -2.53 -10.44
CA ALA A 79 13.61 -1.19 -9.88
C ALA A 79 12.41 -0.30 -10.26
N GLY A 80 11.92 0.47 -9.30
CA GLY A 80 10.85 1.45 -9.49
C GLY A 80 11.35 2.89 -9.41
N GLU A 81 10.41 3.80 -9.17
CA GLU A 81 10.67 5.21 -8.92
C GLU A 81 10.26 5.58 -7.48
N THR A 82 10.73 6.74 -7.00
CA THR A 82 10.31 7.30 -5.71
C THR A 82 9.39 8.50 -5.93
N GLN A 83 8.62 8.84 -4.91
CA GLN A 83 7.71 9.99 -4.89
C GLN A 83 7.99 10.84 -3.65
N ASP A 84 7.62 12.12 -3.71
CA ASP A 84 7.75 13.02 -2.56
C ASP A 84 6.85 12.55 -1.40
N LEU A 85 7.47 12.17 -0.29
CA LEU A 85 6.79 11.66 0.89
C LEU A 85 6.20 12.80 1.73
N ILE A 86 4.93 12.66 2.10
CA ILE A 86 4.27 13.43 3.16
C ILE A 86 3.68 12.46 4.19
N MET A 87 4.14 12.57 5.43
CA MET A 87 3.66 11.72 6.54
C MET A 87 2.32 12.23 7.05
N TRP A 88 1.49 11.35 7.64
CA TRP A 88 0.20 11.71 8.23
C TRP A 88 0.29 12.89 9.21
N ASP A 89 1.30 12.87 10.07
CA ASP A 89 1.52 13.91 11.08
C ASP A 89 2.09 15.22 10.49
N GLN A 90 2.60 15.19 9.26
CA GLN A 90 3.05 16.38 8.53
C GLN A 90 1.91 17.07 7.76
N LEU A 91 0.79 16.39 7.55
CA LEU A 91 -0.38 16.98 6.90
C LEU A 91 -0.99 18.10 7.76
N THR A 92 -1.71 19.01 7.11
CA THR A 92 -2.57 19.96 7.81
C THR A 92 -3.79 19.26 8.38
N ASP A 93 -4.41 19.84 9.40
CA ASP A 93 -5.68 19.32 9.93
C ASP A 93 -6.74 19.21 8.83
N ALA A 94 -6.83 20.21 7.95
CA ALA A 94 -7.77 20.19 6.83
C ALA A 94 -7.54 19.00 5.88
N ALA A 95 -6.28 18.64 5.61
CA ALA A 95 -5.97 17.49 4.77
C ALA A 95 -6.29 16.16 5.46
N ARG A 96 -5.98 16.02 6.76
CA ARG A 96 -6.37 14.84 7.55
C ARG A 96 -7.88 14.67 7.61
N THR A 97 -8.63 15.73 7.91
CA THR A 97 -10.11 15.71 7.90
C THR A 97 -10.66 15.32 6.53
N ALA A 98 -10.12 15.89 5.45
CA ALA A 98 -10.55 15.51 4.11
C ALA A 98 -10.31 14.01 3.81
N LEU A 99 -9.14 13.47 4.18
CA LEU A 99 -8.84 12.05 4.00
C LEU A 99 -9.69 11.13 4.89
N GLU A 100 -10.08 11.61 6.07
CA GLU A 100 -10.94 10.87 6.98
C GLU A 100 -12.37 10.74 6.44
N ASP A 101 -12.93 11.87 5.99
CA ASP A 101 -14.37 12.03 5.73
C ASP A 101 -14.78 11.84 4.26
N THR A 102 -13.83 11.94 3.32
CA THR A 102 -14.17 11.87 1.89
C THR A 102 -14.54 10.45 1.47
N ASP A 103 -15.66 10.34 0.75
CA ASP A 103 -16.07 9.14 0.03
C ASP A 103 -15.30 9.03 -1.31
N PHE A 104 -14.41 8.04 -1.39
CA PHE A 104 -13.65 7.71 -2.60
C PHE A 104 -14.31 6.59 -3.42
N GLY A 105 -15.59 6.30 -3.18
CA GLY A 105 -16.33 5.24 -3.86
C GLY A 105 -15.83 3.87 -3.44
N ASP A 106 -15.37 3.07 -4.41
CA ASP A 106 -14.88 1.71 -4.16
C ASP A 106 -13.48 1.71 -3.50
N ALA A 107 -12.74 2.82 -3.59
CA ALA A 107 -11.42 2.96 -2.99
C ALA A 107 -11.49 3.50 -1.55
N ASN A 108 -10.55 3.08 -0.70
CA ASN A 108 -10.54 3.42 0.72
C ASN A 108 -9.16 3.87 1.18
N VAL A 109 -9.05 5.05 1.80
CA VAL A 109 -7.78 5.54 2.38
C VAL A 109 -7.29 4.55 3.45
N PRO A 110 -6.12 3.91 3.29
CA PRO A 110 -5.72 2.80 4.15
C PRO A 110 -5.08 3.25 5.46
N PHE A 111 -4.59 4.50 5.52
CA PHE A 111 -3.85 5.05 6.65
C PHE A 111 -4.62 6.12 7.44
N LYS A 112 -5.92 6.31 7.16
CA LYS A 112 -6.79 7.19 7.95
C LYS A 112 -7.09 6.55 9.32
N GLU A 113 -7.50 7.35 10.29
CA GLU A 113 -7.69 6.90 11.68
C GLU A 113 -8.70 5.75 11.77
N ALA A 114 -9.83 5.84 11.06
CA ALA A 114 -10.85 4.79 11.06
C ALA A 114 -10.36 3.44 10.49
N ASN A 115 -9.28 3.43 9.69
CA ASN A 115 -8.84 2.25 8.96
C ASN A 115 -7.48 1.71 9.41
N PHE A 116 -6.59 2.56 9.94
CA PHE A 116 -5.16 2.25 10.10
C PHE A 116 -4.91 0.97 10.89
N GLU A 117 -5.47 0.85 12.10
CA GLU A 117 -5.28 -0.34 12.95
C GLU A 117 -5.86 -1.61 12.33
N THR A 118 -7.01 -1.52 11.66
CA THR A 118 -7.61 -2.66 10.96
C THR A 118 -6.74 -3.09 9.77
N LYS A 119 -6.17 -2.13 9.04
CA LYS A 119 -5.27 -2.40 7.92
C LYS A 119 -3.94 -3.00 8.39
N LEU A 120 -3.39 -2.53 9.50
CA LEU A 120 -2.23 -3.16 10.15
C LEU A 120 -2.52 -4.59 10.56
N GLY A 121 -3.67 -4.86 11.20
CA GLY A 121 -4.08 -6.22 11.56
C GLY A 121 -4.21 -7.16 10.36
N ASN A 122 -4.78 -6.67 9.25
CA ASN A 122 -4.91 -7.45 8.00
C ASN A 122 -3.57 -7.67 7.30
N ALA A 123 -2.60 -6.76 7.48
CA ALA A 123 -1.27 -6.83 6.90
C ALA A 123 -0.26 -7.58 7.78
N TYR A 124 -0.64 -7.97 9.00
CA TYR A 124 0.26 -8.54 9.98
C TYR A 124 0.82 -9.90 9.54
N TYR A 125 2.10 -10.13 9.84
CA TYR A 125 2.87 -11.20 9.21
C TYR A 125 2.98 -12.50 10.02
N ALA A 126 2.65 -12.50 11.31
CA ALA A 126 2.71 -13.71 12.16
C ALA A 126 1.96 -13.55 13.50
#